data_AF-A0A7J3P513-F1
#
_entry.id   AF-A0A7J3P513-F1
#
_cell.length_a   1.000
_cell.length_b   1.000
_cell.length_c   1.000
_cell.angle_alpha   90.00
_cell.angle_beta   90.00
_cell.angle_gamma   90.00
#
_symmetry.space_group_name_H-M   'P 1'
#
loop_
_entity.id
_entity.type
_entity.pdbx_description
1 polymer ?
#
loop_
_entity_poly.entity_id
_entity_poly.type
_entity_poly.pdbx_seq_one_letter_code
_entity_poly.pdbx_strand_id
1 'polypeptide(L)'
;CRTVIRLTLVKGLNMKDPEGYAELIKRYQPNFTEFKGYAWLGESRQRLTQDASPTFEELREFEQRVDAITEYKPVMLDKVSNIIVSVRDRESWRRNLEVAAVISKLPGYSG
;
A
#
# COMPACT_ATOMS: atom_id res chain seq x y z
N CYS A 1 18.65 1.88 -0.94
CA CYS A 1 17.54 2.71 -1.46
C CYS A 1 16.23 2.03 -1.07
N ARG A 2 15.20 2.78 -0.63
CA ARG A 2 13.87 2.23 -0.27
C ARG A 2 13.03 2.10 -1.55
N THR A 3 12.63 0.89 -1.91
CA THR A 3 11.75 0.65 -3.07
C THR A 3 10.32 0.38 -2.63
N VAL A 4 9.36 0.97 -3.35
CA VAL A 4 7.93 0.83 -3.06
C VAL A 4 7.19 0.58 -4.36
N ILE A 5 6.30 -0.42 -4.40
CA ILE A 5 5.25 -0.51 -5.41
C ILE A 5 3.97 0.02 -4.79
N ARG A 6 3.37 1.04 -5.43
CA ARG A 6 2.07 1.58 -5.02
C ARG A 6 1.00 1.12 -5.99
N LEU A 7 -0.04 0.49 -5.45
CA LEU A 7 -1.22 0.05 -6.16
C LEU A 7 -2.39 0.96 -5.81
N THR A 8 -2.85 1.76 -6.77
CA THR A 8 -4.11 2.50 -6.61
C THR A 8 -5.26 1.58 -7.03
N LEU A 9 -6.04 1.13 -6.05
CA LEU A 9 -7.06 0.10 -6.19
C LEU A 9 -8.45 0.72 -6.33
N VAL A 10 -9.12 0.35 -7.42
CA VAL A 10 -10.44 0.85 -7.85
C VAL A 10 -11.38 -0.35 -7.92
N LYS A 11 -12.47 -0.29 -7.16
CA LYS A 11 -13.50 -1.32 -7.14
C LYS A 11 -14.13 -1.45 -8.53
N GLY A 12 -14.31 -2.69 -8.99
CA GLY A 12 -14.90 -2.98 -10.31
C GLY A 12 -13.97 -2.74 -11.51
N LEU A 13 -12.72 -2.26 -11.31
CA LEU A 13 -11.77 -2.01 -12.40
C LEU A 13 -10.52 -2.89 -12.32
N ASN A 14 -9.72 -2.73 -11.26
CA ASN A 14 -8.43 -3.42 -11.11
C ASN A 14 -8.31 -4.29 -9.85
N MET A 15 -9.30 -4.26 -8.95
CA MET A 15 -9.40 -5.18 -7.80
C MET A 15 -9.98 -6.55 -8.19
N LYS A 16 -9.38 -7.23 -9.17
CA LYS A 16 -9.92 -8.50 -9.72
C LYS A 16 -8.95 -9.68 -9.75
N ASP A 17 -7.65 -9.43 -9.74
CA ASP A 17 -6.61 -10.46 -9.90
C ASP A 17 -5.46 -10.24 -8.90
N PRO A 18 -5.68 -10.44 -7.59
CA PRO A 18 -4.64 -10.28 -6.59
C PRO A 18 -3.45 -11.23 -6.81
N GLU A 19 -3.69 -12.42 -7.38
CA GLU A 19 -2.64 -13.37 -7.74
C GLU A 19 -1.66 -12.78 -8.76
N GLY A 20 -2.18 -12.14 -9.83
CA GLY A 20 -1.35 -11.44 -10.82
C GLY A 20 -0.53 -10.29 -10.22
N TYR A 21 -1.09 -9.53 -9.27
CA TYR A 21 -0.32 -8.51 -8.53
C TYR A 21 0.77 -9.13 -7.66
N ALA A 22 0.48 -10.26 -7.00
CA ALA A 22 1.45 -10.97 -6.19
C ALA A 22 2.65 -11.45 -7.02
N GLU A 23 2.43 -11.95 -8.24
CA GLU A 23 3.50 -12.34 -9.15
C GLU A 23 4.39 -11.16 -9.56
N LEU A 24 3.81 -9.98 -9.82
CA LEU A 24 4.59 -8.77 -10.09
C LEU A 24 5.42 -8.36 -8.87
N ILE A 25 4.84 -8.40 -7.67
CA ILE A 25 5.55 -8.06 -6.43
C ILE A 25 6.69 -9.05 -6.18
N LYS A 26 6.46 -10.36 -6.38
CA LYS A 26 7.51 -11.39 -6.28
C LYS A 26 8.63 -11.20 -7.30
N ARG A 27 8.29 -10.78 -8.52
CA ARG A 27 9.28 -10.55 -9.59
C ARG A 27 10.21 -9.38 -9.28
N TYR A 28 9.67 -8.28 -8.76
CA TYR A 28 10.45 -7.05 -8.54
C TYR A 28 10.93 -6.87 -7.10
N GLN A 29 10.39 -7.64 -6.15
CA GLN A 29 10.76 -7.68 -4.74
C GLN A 29 10.96 -6.29 -4.10
N PRO A 30 9.97 -5.37 -4.17
CA PRO A 30 10.11 -4.07 -3.52
C PRO A 30 10.23 -4.24 -2.00
N ASN A 31 10.87 -3.29 -1.31
CA ASN A 31 10.90 -3.31 0.16
C ASN A 31 9.50 -3.19 0.75
N PHE A 32 8.62 -2.42 0.10
CA PHE A 32 7.26 -2.18 0.54
C PHE A 32 6.25 -2.28 -0.61
N THR A 33 5.04 -2.68 -0.27
CA THR A 33 3.87 -2.56 -1.14
C THR A 33 2.87 -1.64 -0.45
N GLU A 34 2.37 -0.63 -1.16
CA GLU A 34 1.34 0.28 -0.69
C GLU A 34 0.05 0.02 -1.46
N PHE A 35 -0.96 -0.48 -0.78
CA PHE A 35 -2.31 -0.66 -1.29
C PHE A 35 -3.11 0.60 -0.94
N LYS A 36 -3.47 1.39 -1.95
CA LYS A 36 -4.21 2.64 -1.76
C LYS A 36 -5.56 2.53 -2.44
N GLY A 37 -6.64 2.61 -1.66
CA GLY A 37 -7.97 2.73 -2.22
C GLY A 37 -8.12 4.04 -3.00
N TYR A 38 -8.78 3.97 -4.15
CA TYR A 38 -9.16 5.12 -4.93
C TYR A 38 -10.07 6.04 -4.10
N ALA A 39 -9.77 7.34 -4.07
CA ALA A 39 -10.57 8.35 -3.39
C ALA A 39 -11.31 9.22 -4.40
N TRP A 40 -12.63 9.31 -4.26
CA TRP A 40 -13.51 10.08 -5.15
C TRP A 40 -13.48 11.60 -4.84
N LEU A 41 -12.42 12.27 -5.31
CA LEU A 41 -12.15 13.69 -5.02
C LEU A 41 -11.79 14.49 -6.28
N GLY A 42 -12.14 15.79 -6.31
CA GLY A 42 -11.78 16.71 -7.40
C GLY A 42 -12.22 16.25 -8.79
N GLU A 43 -11.33 16.38 -9.78
CA GLU A 43 -11.59 16.00 -11.19
C GLU A 43 -11.84 14.50 -11.41
N SER A 44 -11.50 13.64 -10.43
CA SER A 44 -11.75 12.20 -10.54
C SER A 44 -13.24 11.86 -10.61
N ARG A 45 -14.08 12.76 -10.09
CA ARG A 45 -15.55 12.63 -10.08
C ARG A 45 -16.18 12.63 -11.47
N GLN A 46 -15.48 13.17 -12.47
CA GLN A 46 -15.95 13.18 -13.86
C GLN A 46 -15.67 11.87 -14.59
N ARG A 47 -14.81 11.00 -14.03
CA ARG A 47 -14.35 9.77 -14.69
C ARG A 47 -14.92 8.50 -14.07
N LEU A 48 -15.10 8.48 -12.75
CA LEU A 48 -15.57 7.32 -11.99
C LEU A 48 -16.62 7.73 -10.96
N THR A 49 -17.52 6.81 -10.66
CA THR A 49 -18.54 6.98 -9.61
C THR A 49 -17.92 6.84 -8.22
N GLN A 50 -18.65 7.30 -7.21
CA GLN A 50 -18.25 7.13 -5.81
C GLN A 50 -18.13 5.64 -5.43
N ASP A 51 -18.98 4.78 -5.99
CA ASP A 51 -18.96 3.33 -5.75
C ASP A 51 -17.69 2.63 -6.27
N ALA A 52 -16.89 3.31 -7.10
CA ALA A 52 -15.57 2.82 -7.52
C ALA A 52 -14.51 2.94 -6.41
N SER A 53 -14.79 3.69 -5.34
CA SER A 53 -13.97 3.74 -4.13
C SER A 53 -14.20 2.47 -3.32
N PRO A 54 -13.18 1.62 -3.11
CA PRO A 54 -13.33 0.46 -2.24
C PRO A 54 -13.50 0.87 -0.78
N THR A 55 -14.22 0.07 0.00
CA THR A 55 -14.18 0.18 1.47
C THR A 55 -12.81 -0.24 2.00
N PHE A 56 -12.51 0.11 3.24
CA PHE A 56 -11.26 -0.32 3.87
C PHE A 56 -11.22 -1.85 4.02
N GLU A 57 -12.36 -2.47 4.29
CA GLU A 57 -12.52 -3.92 4.41
C GLU A 57 -12.24 -4.60 3.06
N GLU A 58 -12.78 -4.09 1.96
CA GLU A 58 -12.49 -4.61 0.61
C GLU A 58 -11.02 -4.45 0.24
N LEU A 59 -10.40 -3.31 0.61
CA LEU A 59 -8.98 -3.08 0.42
C LEU A 59 -8.13 -4.08 1.23
N ARG A 60 -8.56 -4.37 2.47
CA ARG A 60 -7.91 -5.32 3.37
C ARG A 60 -8.01 -6.75 2.87
N GLU A 61 -9.18 -7.16 2.38
CA GLU A 61 -9.35 -8.48 1.77
C GLU A 61 -8.46 -8.67 0.55
N PHE A 62 -8.35 -7.63 -0.30
CA PHE A 62 -7.48 -7.66 -1.46
C PHE A 62 -6.01 -7.77 -1.07
N GLU A 63 -5.54 -6.92 -0.14
CA GLU A 63 -4.16 -6.98 0.35
C GLU A 63 -3.85 -8.34 0.99
N GLN A 64 -4.74 -8.91 1.79
CA GLN A 64 -4.51 -10.20 2.44
C GLN A 64 -4.28 -11.32 1.42
N ARG A 65 -5.00 -11.31 0.29
CA ARG A 65 -4.79 -12.29 -0.79
C ARG A 65 -3.42 -12.13 -1.45
N VAL A 66 -2.98 -10.89 -1.67
CA VAL A 66 -1.65 -10.60 -2.22
C VAL A 66 -0.54 -11.00 -1.23
N ASP A 67 -0.69 -10.64 0.03
CA ASP A 67 0.29 -10.88 1.10
C ASP A 67 0.36 -12.36 1.49
N ALA A 68 -0.73 -13.12 1.35
CA ALA A 68 -0.71 -14.58 1.52
C ALA A 68 0.24 -15.27 0.52
N ILE A 69 0.37 -14.72 -0.70
CA ILE A 69 1.21 -15.29 -1.75
C ILE A 69 2.64 -14.75 -1.67
N THR A 70 2.80 -13.44 -1.45
CA THR A 70 4.11 -12.77 -1.40
C THR A 70 4.83 -12.98 -0.07
N GLU A 71 4.10 -13.38 0.97
CA GLU A 71 4.54 -13.50 2.36
C GLU A 71 4.92 -12.16 3.03
N TYR A 72 4.58 -11.03 2.39
CA TYR A 72 4.74 -9.70 2.95
C TYR A 72 3.85 -9.53 4.19
N LYS A 73 4.20 -8.59 5.06
CA LYS A 73 3.46 -8.34 6.31
C LYS A 73 3.00 -6.90 6.41
N PRO A 74 1.73 -6.63 6.73
CA PRO A 74 1.23 -5.27 6.94
C PRO A 74 1.92 -4.63 8.14
N VAL A 75 2.44 -3.42 7.95
CA VAL A 75 3.10 -2.59 8.97
C VAL A 75 2.37 -1.30 9.27
N MET A 76 1.43 -0.89 8.40
CA MET A 76 0.62 0.31 8.60
C MET A 76 -0.77 0.11 8.01
N LEU A 77 -1.78 0.51 8.77
CA LEU A 77 -3.19 0.50 8.40
C LEU A 77 -3.77 1.88 8.69
N ASP A 78 -4.11 2.65 7.66
CA ASP A 78 -4.77 3.94 7.79
C ASP A 78 -6.15 3.88 7.14
N LYS A 79 -7.18 3.78 7.98
CA LYS A 79 -8.58 3.73 7.55
C LYS A 79 -9.07 5.07 6.98
N VAL A 80 -8.54 6.19 7.49
CA VAL A 80 -8.97 7.53 7.07
C VAL A 80 -8.49 7.81 5.65
N SER A 81 -7.23 7.48 5.37
CA SER A 81 -6.65 7.64 4.03
C SER A 81 -6.92 6.48 3.09
N ASN A 82 -7.54 5.39 3.58
CA ASN A 82 -7.76 4.13 2.88
C ASN A 82 -6.45 3.54 2.30
N ILE A 83 -5.43 3.39 3.15
CA ILE A 83 -4.10 2.91 2.77
C ILE A 83 -3.67 1.76 3.69
N ILE A 84 -3.06 0.74 3.09
CA ILE A 84 -2.35 -0.34 3.77
C ILE A 84 -0.93 -0.40 3.22
N VAL A 85 0.07 -0.51 4.10
CA VAL A 85 1.46 -0.72 3.69
C VAL A 85 1.96 -2.02 4.27
N SER A 86 2.51 -2.86 3.40
CA SER A 86 3.14 -4.13 3.74
C SER A 86 4.63 -4.10 3.46
N VAL A 87 5.41 -4.81 4.27
CA VAL A 87 6.87 -4.91 4.16
C VAL A 87 7.29 -6.32 3.75
N ARG A 88 8.33 -6.40 2.91
CA ARG A 88 8.88 -7.67 2.43
C ARG A 88 9.45 -8.54 3.54
N ASP A 89 10.29 -7.96 4.38
CA ASP A 89 11.07 -8.69 5.37
C ASP A 89 11.50 -7.79 6.54
N ARG A 90 11.98 -8.43 7.61
CA ARG A 90 12.45 -7.76 8.83
C ARG A 90 13.61 -6.79 8.57
N GLU A 91 14.46 -7.10 7.59
CA GLU A 91 15.62 -6.27 7.29
C GLU A 91 15.21 -4.95 6.62
N SER A 92 14.27 -5.02 5.69
CA SER A 92 13.64 -3.87 5.02
C SER A 92 12.96 -2.97 6.04
N TRP A 93 12.29 -3.57 7.04
CA TRP A 93 11.71 -2.82 8.16
C TRP A 93 12.76 -2.15 9.04
N ARG A 94 13.81 -2.89 9.46
CA ARG A 94 14.90 -2.36 10.30
C ARG A 94 15.57 -1.14 9.65
N ARG A 95 15.96 -1.27 8.38
CA ARG A 95 16.59 -0.17 7.63
C ARG A 95 15.69 1.06 7.56
N ASN A 96 14.37 0.86 7.44
CA ASN A 96 13.40 1.96 7.45
C ASN A 96 13.34 2.68 8.81
N LEU A 97 13.38 1.93 9.92
CA LEU A 97 13.41 2.51 11.26
C LEU A 97 14.69 3.30 11.55
N GLU A 98 15.84 2.82 11.05
CA GLU A 98 17.12 3.53 11.20
C GLU A 98 17.09 4.89 10.50
N VAL A 99 16.54 4.94 9.29
CA VAL A 99 16.36 6.19 8.55
C VAL A 99 15.38 7.11 9.28
N ALA A 100 14.25 6.59 9.77
CA ALA A 100 13.28 7.38 10.52
C ALA A 100 13.89 7.96 11.82
N ALA A 101 14.74 7.20 12.51
CA ALA A 101 15.43 7.66 13.72
C ALA A 101 16.50 8.72 13.46
N VAL A 102 17.07 8.77 12.26
CA VAL A 102 17.95 9.86 11.82
C VAL A 102 17.11 11.10 11.52
N ILE A 103 16.01 10.94 10.77
CA ILE A 103 15.13 12.05 10.38
C ILE A 103 14.53 12.73 11.61
N SER A 104 14.09 11.97 12.61
CA SER A 104 13.50 12.53 13.83
C SER A 104 14.46 13.38 14.66
N LYS A 105 15.78 13.27 14.41
CA LYS A 105 16.82 14.08 15.07
C LYS A 105 17.22 15.31 14.25
N LEU A 106 16.67 15.48 13.04
CA LEU A 106 16.95 16.65 12.21
C LEU A 106 16.22 17.88 12.76
N PRO A 107 16.89 19.05 12.82
CA PRO A 107 16.25 20.28 13.26
C PRO A 107 15.10 20.65 12.32
N GLY A 108 13.89 20.84 12.88
CA GLY A 108 12.68 21.22 12.13
C GLY A 108 11.72 20.07 11.80
N TYR A 109 12.00 18.83 12.21
CA TYR A 109 11.04 17.73 12.08
C TYR A 109 9.97 17.81 13.19
N SER A 110 8.74 18.20 12.85
CA SER A 110 7.55 18.05 13.69
C SER A 110 6.75 16.86 13.17
N GLY A 111 6.80 15.74 13.91
CA GLY A 111 6.21 14.46 13.51
C GLY A 111 4.70 14.45 13.35
#